data_AF-A0A6G1IFX7-F1
#
_entry.id   AF-A0A6G1IFX7-F1
#
_cell.length_a   1.000
_cell.length_b   1.000
_cell.length_c   1.000
_cell.angle_alpha   90.00
_cell.angle_beta   90.00
_cell.angle_gamma   90.00
#
_symmetry.space_group_name_H-M   'P 1'
#
loop_
_entity.id
_entity.type
_entity.pdbx_description
1 polymer ?
#
loop_
_entity_poly.entity_id
_entity_poly.type
_entity_poly.pdbx_seq_one_letter_code
_entity_poly.pdbx_strand_id
1 'polypeptide(L)'
;MREQTFIELCRQRVCATVERERRTQSQPERRSHHAGLLVDPQAHRRWEEAFRADIKSYAQALNLSFAHALLVTLPRQIRDRIYFHLLASSSRKITVCDGKLPRHIRSACNCMESHRSFWELPALKHYFDPHYMGPVVAREMAEAHYSTGTFYFDYHDLYLMHKFLTVDRFGYSISPKEHIWNIEVVLDAGSTCLCNAAALEHFGLVSTDVSRSDAIRWCLSELLCLTARSVCIKIIIFLNFGKSRTRLQESFRELLHIIIPFVRRFNELGFRFACGLFDSLGREWSIDDSVSGGIEKAMQHLLNMGQPFHLLQHETGG
;
A
#
# COMPACT_ATOMS: atom_id res chain seq x y z
N MET A 1 16.83 32.70 15.05
CA MET A 1 18.05 33.26 14.42
C MET A 1 19.12 32.21 14.08
N ARG A 2 19.34 31.13 14.86
CA ARG A 2 20.40 30.12 14.56
C ARG A 2 20.12 29.19 13.35
N GLU A 3 18.86 28.86 13.07
CA GLU A 3 18.50 27.93 11.99
C GLU A 3 18.66 28.52 10.58
N GLN A 4 18.27 29.78 10.39
CA GLN A 4 18.46 30.49 9.11
C GLN A 4 19.95 30.56 8.72
N THR A 5 20.83 30.72 9.72
CA THR A 5 22.29 30.74 9.48
C THR A 5 22.80 29.38 9.02
N PHE A 6 22.27 28.27 9.56
CA PHE A 6 22.70 26.92 9.17
C PHE A 6 22.28 26.55 7.75
N ILE A 7 21.03 26.84 7.36
CA ILE A 7 20.54 26.59 5.99
C ILE A 7 21.38 27.37 4.98
N GLU A 8 21.65 28.65 5.27
CA GLU A 8 22.44 29.50 4.38
C GLU A 8 23.91 29.01 4.30
N LEU A 9 24.49 28.52 5.41
CA LEU A 9 25.81 27.88 5.39
C LEU A 9 25.83 26.60 4.53
N CYS A 10 24.82 25.73 4.66
CA CYS A 10 24.70 24.53 3.82
C CYS A 10 24.53 24.90 2.35
N ARG A 11 23.72 25.91 2.03
CA ARG A 11 23.54 26.45 0.67
C ARG A 11 24.87 26.94 0.09
N GLN A 12 25.60 27.76 0.84
CA GLN A 12 26.91 28.28 0.43
C GLN A 12 27.90 27.16 0.13
N ARG A 13 27.92 26.09 0.93
CA ARG A 13 28.77 24.90 0.68
C ARG A 13 28.41 24.20 -0.62
N VAL A 14 27.12 23.95 -0.87
CA VAL A 14 26.66 23.33 -2.13
C VAL A 14 27.04 24.20 -3.32
N CYS A 15 26.77 25.51 -3.27
CA CYS A 15 27.14 26.45 -4.32
C CYS A 15 28.65 26.48 -4.58
N ALA A 16 29.47 26.52 -3.51
CA ALA A 16 30.92 26.49 -3.63
C ALA A 16 31.44 25.20 -4.28
N THR A 17 30.84 24.04 -3.98
CA THR A 17 31.19 22.77 -4.60
C THR A 17 30.88 22.78 -6.10
N VAL A 18 29.70 23.27 -6.50
CA VAL A 18 29.29 23.38 -7.91
C VAL A 18 30.17 24.37 -8.69
N GLU A 19 30.49 25.52 -8.09
CA GLU A 19 31.37 26.50 -8.73
C GLU A 19 32.80 25.98 -8.92
N ARG A 20 33.33 25.23 -7.94
CA ARG A 20 34.65 24.60 -8.04
C ARG A 20 34.70 23.62 -9.21
N GLU A 21 33.65 22.83 -9.43
CA GLU A 21 33.55 21.96 -10.61
C GLU A 21 33.50 22.75 -11.92
N ARG A 22 32.64 23.77 -11.99
CA ARG A 22 32.49 24.58 -13.21
C ARG A 22 33.81 25.25 -13.60
N ARG A 23 34.59 25.75 -12.63
CA ARG A 23 35.95 26.29 -12.85
C ARG A 23 36.94 25.22 -13.35
N THR A 24 36.83 24.00 -12.84
CA THR A 24 37.68 22.88 -13.25
C THR A 24 37.38 22.45 -14.71
N GLN A 25 36.11 22.53 -15.13
CA GLN A 25 35.69 22.23 -16.50
C GLN A 25 36.01 23.32 -17.53
N SER A 26 36.15 24.58 -17.10
CA SER A 26 36.31 25.74 -18.00
C SER A 26 37.76 26.17 -18.27
N GLN A 27 38.77 25.54 -17.65
CA GLN A 27 40.18 25.78 -17.99
C GLN A 27 40.60 24.98 -19.25
N PRO A 28 40.90 25.65 -20.38
CA PRO A 28 41.19 24.99 -21.66
C PRO A 28 42.48 24.16 -21.67
N GLU A 29 43.46 24.49 -20.81
CA GLU A 29 44.72 23.72 -20.68
C GLU A 29 44.59 22.44 -19.84
N ARG A 30 43.47 22.25 -19.11
CA ARG A 30 43.19 21.05 -18.29
C ARG A 30 42.21 20.07 -18.93
N ARG A 31 41.85 20.26 -20.21
CA ARG A 31 41.09 19.25 -20.97
C ARG A 31 41.84 17.90 -21.06
N SER A 32 43.17 17.87 -20.88
CA SER A 32 43.94 16.63 -20.76
C SER A 32 43.79 15.94 -19.39
N HIS A 33 43.50 16.67 -18.31
CA HIS A 33 43.33 16.11 -16.96
C HIS A 33 41.90 15.68 -16.64
N HIS A 34 40.88 16.20 -17.35
CA HIS A 34 39.52 15.65 -17.27
C HIS A 34 39.38 14.29 -17.96
N ALA A 35 40.31 13.93 -18.86
CA ALA A 35 40.50 12.54 -19.25
C ALA A 35 40.89 11.67 -18.04
N GLY A 36 41.63 12.21 -17.06
CA GLY A 36 42.03 11.52 -15.82
C GLY A 36 40.86 11.20 -14.86
N LEU A 37 39.83 12.04 -14.79
CA LEU A 37 38.60 11.76 -14.03
C LEU A 37 37.69 10.73 -14.72
N LEU A 38 37.87 10.51 -16.02
CA LEU A 38 37.35 9.33 -16.74
C LEU A 38 38.27 8.10 -16.59
N VAL A 39 39.49 8.24 -16.05
CA VAL A 39 40.50 7.17 -15.90
C VAL A 39 40.53 6.57 -14.48
N ASP A 40 40.11 7.31 -13.45
CA ASP A 40 39.94 6.76 -12.09
C ASP A 40 38.48 6.77 -11.62
N PRO A 41 37.73 5.67 -11.86
CA PRO A 41 36.38 5.47 -11.35
C PRO A 41 36.24 5.65 -9.83
N GLN A 42 37.32 5.52 -9.04
CA GLN A 42 37.26 5.70 -7.59
C GLN A 42 37.21 7.17 -7.20
N ALA A 43 38.00 8.03 -7.84
CA ALA A 43 38.00 9.47 -7.58
C ALA A 43 36.63 10.10 -7.88
N HIS A 44 35.99 9.71 -8.99
CA HIS A 44 34.64 10.16 -9.32
C HIS A 44 33.60 9.69 -8.30
N ARG A 45 33.61 8.40 -7.91
CA ARG A 45 32.69 7.88 -6.87
C ARG A 45 32.83 8.62 -5.54
N ARG A 46 34.07 8.88 -5.08
CA ARG A 46 34.31 9.63 -3.83
C ARG A 46 33.76 11.06 -3.91
N TRP A 47 33.91 11.71 -5.06
CA TRP A 47 33.33 13.03 -5.28
C TRP A 47 31.79 12.99 -5.27
N GLU A 48 31.18 12.04 -5.99
CA GLU A 48 29.72 11.88 -6.00
C GLU A 48 29.17 11.59 -4.60
N GLU A 49 29.84 10.73 -3.83
CA GLU A 49 29.48 10.42 -2.45
C GLU A 49 29.54 11.67 -1.55
N ALA A 50 30.61 12.46 -1.67
CA ALA A 50 30.76 13.71 -0.93
C ALA A 50 29.69 14.75 -1.33
N PHE A 51 29.45 14.91 -2.63
CA PHE A 51 28.42 15.83 -3.14
C PHE A 51 27.02 15.42 -2.71
N ARG A 52 26.69 14.12 -2.77
CA ARG A 52 25.43 13.58 -2.26
C ARG A 52 25.29 13.80 -0.76
N ALA A 53 26.37 13.68 0.02
CA ALA A 53 26.36 13.95 1.46
C ALA A 53 26.10 15.43 1.78
N ASP A 54 26.69 16.36 1.01
CA ASP A 54 26.45 17.80 1.15
C ASP A 54 24.99 18.17 0.78
N ILE A 55 24.48 17.65 -0.36
CA ILE A 55 23.08 17.82 -0.76
C ILE A 55 22.14 17.26 0.30
N LYS A 56 22.45 16.08 0.84
CA LYS A 56 21.64 15.43 1.88
C LYS A 56 21.48 16.33 3.10
N SER A 57 22.58 16.90 3.59
CA SER A 57 22.57 17.76 4.78
C SER A 57 21.75 19.04 4.54
N TYR A 58 21.91 19.64 3.36
CA TYR A 58 21.11 20.82 2.97
C TYR A 58 19.61 20.49 2.87
N ALA A 59 19.26 19.37 2.22
CA ALA A 59 17.87 18.94 2.07
C ALA A 59 17.21 18.62 3.43
N GLN A 60 17.95 18.00 4.35
CA GLN A 60 17.48 17.77 5.72
C GLN A 60 17.21 19.08 6.45
N ALA A 61 18.14 20.03 6.41
CA ALA A 61 17.99 21.33 7.07
C ALA A 61 16.78 22.10 6.53
N LEU A 62 16.61 22.11 5.20
CA LEU A 62 15.49 22.79 4.54
C LEU A 62 14.15 22.15 4.91
N ASN A 63 14.05 20.82 4.84
CA ASN A 63 12.82 20.10 5.16
C ASN A 63 12.45 20.22 6.64
N LEU A 64 13.43 20.21 7.55
CA LEU A 64 13.20 20.40 8.98
C LEU A 64 12.65 21.80 9.27
N SER A 65 13.23 22.82 8.67
CA SER A 65 12.73 24.20 8.81
C SER A 65 11.30 24.34 8.27
N PHE A 66 11.00 23.71 7.13
CA PHE A 66 9.65 23.69 6.59
C PHE A 66 8.67 22.94 7.49
N ALA A 67 9.03 21.75 7.98
CA ALA A 67 8.21 20.95 8.87
C ALA A 67 7.94 21.66 10.20
N HIS A 68 8.94 22.32 10.78
CA HIS A 68 8.78 23.15 11.96
C HIS A 68 7.81 24.32 11.70
N ALA A 69 7.97 25.01 10.56
CA ALA A 69 7.04 26.08 10.18
C ALA A 69 5.61 25.56 10.05
N LEU A 70 5.39 24.40 9.41
CA LEU A 70 4.07 23.77 9.32
C LEU A 70 3.44 23.51 10.70
N LEU A 71 4.21 22.95 11.64
CA LEU A 71 3.72 22.62 12.98
C LEU A 71 3.32 23.86 13.79
N VAL A 72 4.12 24.93 13.71
CA VAL A 72 3.91 26.15 14.50
C VAL A 72 2.81 27.02 13.91
N THR A 73 2.64 27.04 12.59
CA THR A 73 1.72 27.96 11.91
C THR A 73 0.35 27.36 11.63
N LEU A 74 0.25 26.06 11.37
CA LEU A 74 -0.99 25.43 10.92
C LEU A 74 -1.57 24.52 12.01
N PRO A 75 -2.89 24.55 12.26
CA PRO A 75 -3.53 23.57 13.13
C PRO A 75 -3.53 22.18 12.47
N ARG A 76 -3.66 21.13 13.30
CA ARG A 76 -3.59 19.71 12.87
C ARG A 76 -4.49 19.40 11.67
N GLN A 77 -5.73 19.91 11.69
CA GLN A 77 -6.73 19.64 10.64
C GLN A 77 -6.32 20.20 9.26
N ILE A 78 -5.61 21.33 9.23
CA ILE A 78 -5.09 21.89 7.97
C ILE A 78 -3.88 21.09 7.49
N ARG A 79 -3.01 20.67 8.42
CA ARG A 79 -1.89 19.78 8.10
C ARG A 79 -2.37 18.45 7.51
N ASP A 80 -3.41 17.84 8.09
CA ASP A 80 -4.00 16.60 7.58
C ASP A 80 -4.48 16.75 6.13
N ARG A 81 -5.05 17.90 5.75
CA ARG A 81 -5.44 18.17 4.36
C ARG A 81 -4.24 18.28 3.42
N ILE A 82 -3.15 18.89 3.89
CA ILE A 82 -1.88 18.97 3.12
C ILE A 82 -1.32 17.56 2.92
N TYR A 83 -1.24 16.76 3.99
CA TYR A 83 -0.74 15.38 3.92
C TYR A 83 -1.62 14.54 3.01
N PHE A 84 -2.95 14.67 3.13
CA PHE A 84 -3.89 14.03 2.23
C PHE A 84 -3.59 14.39 0.78
N HIS A 85 -3.43 15.67 0.45
CA HIS A 85 -3.15 16.07 -0.93
C HIS A 85 -1.81 15.52 -1.46
N LEU A 86 -0.75 15.58 -0.64
CA LEU A 86 0.58 15.06 -1.00
C LEU A 86 0.56 13.56 -1.25
N LEU A 87 -0.17 12.80 -0.43
CA LEU A 87 -0.23 11.34 -0.51
C LEU A 87 -1.26 10.87 -1.55
N ALA A 88 -2.40 11.53 -1.66
CA ALA A 88 -3.47 11.22 -2.61
C ALA A 88 -3.07 11.47 -4.07
N SER A 89 -2.13 12.39 -4.32
CA SER A 89 -1.56 12.62 -5.66
C SER A 89 -0.91 11.35 -6.25
N SER A 90 -0.61 10.36 -5.41
CA SER A 90 -0.09 9.08 -5.85
C SER A 90 -1.16 8.04 -6.21
N SER A 91 -2.45 8.30 -5.91
CA SER A 91 -3.73 7.57 -6.18
C SER A 91 -3.68 6.08 -6.57
N ARG A 92 -2.67 5.36 -6.11
CA ARG A 92 -2.41 3.99 -6.49
C ARG A 92 -2.86 3.12 -5.32
N LYS A 93 -3.61 2.08 -5.68
CA LYS A 93 -3.78 0.92 -4.81
C LYS A 93 -2.40 0.46 -4.35
N ILE A 94 -2.24 0.31 -3.05
CA ILE A 94 -0.99 -0.12 -2.43
C ILE A 94 -1.12 -1.61 -2.18
N THR A 95 -0.43 -2.41 -3.00
CA THR A 95 -0.43 -3.87 -2.83
C THR A 95 0.30 -4.24 -1.56
N VAL A 96 -0.39 -4.92 -0.64
CA VAL A 96 0.20 -5.49 0.56
C VAL A 96 0.74 -6.86 0.22
N CYS A 97 2.05 -6.97 0.02
CA CYS A 97 2.74 -8.23 -0.25
C CYS A 97 4.12 -8.19 0.42
N ASP A 98 4.62 -9.31 0.95
CA ASP A 98 5.96 -9.43 1.55
C ASP A 98 7.08 -9.56 0.49
N GLY A 99 6.80 -9.11 -0.73
CA GLY A 99 7.64 -9.41 -1.90
C GLY A 99 7.61 -10.90 -2.21
N LYS A 100 8.67 -11.41 -2.85
CA LYS A 100 8.73 -12.84 -3.18
C LYS A 100 9.16 -13.64 -1.93
N LEU A 101 8.22 -14.35 -1.30
CA LEU A 101 8.50 -15.35 -0.24
C LEU A 101 9.69 -16.26 -0.61
N PRO A 102 10.41 -16.91 0.32
CA PRO A 102 11.38 -17.94 -0.04
C PRO A 102 10.77 -19.02 -0.95
N ARG A 103 11.51 -19.53 -1.95
CA ARG A 103 10.97 -20.48 -2.96
C ARG A 103 10.24 -21.70 -2.36
N HIS A 104 10.64 -22.15 -1.18
CA HIS A 104 10.03 -23.29 -0.49
C HIS A 104 8.68 -22.97 0.19
N ILE A 105 8.33 -21.69 0.34
CA ILE A 105 7.05 -21.19 0.88
C ILE A 105 6.18 -20.62 -0.26
N ARG A 106 6.78 -20.31 -1.41
CA ARG A 106 6.02 -19.88 -2.59
C ARG A 106 5.07 -20.99 -3.02
N SER A 107 3.80 -20.64 -3.13
CA SER A 107 2.87 -21.46 -3.87
C SER A 107 3.29 -21.51 -5.35
N ALA A 108 2.90 -22.59 -6.05
CA ALA A 108 3.23 -22.78 -7.46
C ALA A 108 2.61 -21.71 -8.39
N CYS A 109 1.73 -20.82 -7.90
CA CYS A 109 1.07 -19.79 -8.70
C CYS A 109 1.93 -18.51 -8.84
N ASN A 110 3.20 -18.68 -9.20
CA ASN A 110 4.23 -17.63 -9.34
C ASN A 110 3.99 -16.61 -10.49
N CYS A 111 2.76 -16.23 -10.77
CA CYS A 111 2.40 -15.33 -11.87
C CYS A 111 2.56 -13.84 -11.55
N MET A 112 2.76 -13.46 -10.27
CA MET A 112 2.83 -12.04 -9.92
C MET A 112 4.23 -11.45 -10.16
N GLU A 113 4.29 -10.50 -11.09
CA GLU A 113 5.41 -9.56 -11.21
C GLU A 113 5.55 -8.75 -9.92
N SER A 114 6.77 -8.35 -9.59
CA SER A 114 7.08 -7.60 -8.37
C SER A 114 6.40 -6.22 -8.41
N HIS A 115 5.18 -6.14 -7.89
CA HIS A 115 4.56 -4.88 -7.57
C HIS A 115 5.37 -4.16 -6.49
N ARG A 116 5.31 -2.81 -6.48
CA ARG A 116 5.87 -2.00 -5.39
C ARG A 116 5.13 -2.42 -4.12
N SER A 117 5.78 -3.25 -3.32
CA SER A 117 5.20 -3.75 -2.09
C SER A 117 4.87 -2.57 -1.19
N PHE A 118 3.83 -2.71 -0.34
CA PHE A 118 3.60 -1.78 0.76
C PHE A 118 4.94 -1.46 1.41
N TRP A 119 5.75 -2.47 1.75
CA TRP A 119 7.07 -2.40 2.38
C TRP A 119 8.15 -1.61 1.64
N GLU A 120 7.96 -1.27 0.37
CA GLU A 120 8.87 -0.44 -0.42
C GLU A 120 8.21 0.90 -0.81
N LEU A 121 8.53 1.97 -0.08
CA LEU A 121 8.09 3.35 -0.39
C LEU A 121 9.25 4.25 -0.86
N PRO A 122 9.93 3.94 -1.99
CA PRO A 122 11.12 4.67 -2.39
C PRO A 122 10.83 6.14 -2.73
N ALA A 123 9.69 6.45 -3.35
CA ALA A 123 9.33 7.80 -3.79
C ALA A 123 9.00 8.76 -2.63
N LEU A 124 8.63 8.23 -1.46
CA LEU A 124 8.18 9.04 -0.32
C LEU A 124 9.06 8.86 0.92
N LYS A 125 10.19 8.15 0.80
CA LYS A 125 11.05 7.78 1.92
C LYS A 125 11.44 8.98 2.81
N HIS A 126 11.72 10.13 2.19
CA HIS A 126 12.12 11.33 2.94
C HIS A 126 10.99 11.96 3.76
N TYR A 127 9.72 11.82 3.36
CA TYR A 127 8.58 12.37 4.12
C TYR A 127 8.31 11.59 5.40
N PHE A 128 8.70 10.32 5.44
CA PHE A 128 8.57 9.45 6.61
C PHE A 128 9.86 9.33 7.42
N ASP A 129 10.94 10.06 7.08
CA ASP A 129 12.22 10.01 7.81
C ASP A 129 12.29 11.18 8.81
N PRO A 130 12.46 10.92 10.11
CA PRO A 130 12.46 11.96 11.12
C PRO A 130 13.68 12.88 11.00
N HIS A 131 14.75 12.49 10.30
CA HIS A 131 15.90 13.35 10.02
C HIS A 131 15.60 14.42 8.97
N TYR A 132 14.54 14.25 8.17
CA TYR A 132 14.12 15.23 7.16
C TYR A 132 12.91 16.04 7.63
N MET A 133 11.88 15.38 8.18
CA MET A 133 10.63 16.07 8.54
C MET A 133 10.50 16.34 10.04
N GLY A 134 11.42 15.83 10.86
CA GLY A 134 11.25 15.82 12.32
C GLY A 134 10.26 14.72 12.75
N PRO A 135 10.33 14.28 14.02
CA PRO A 135 9.59 13.11 14.50
C PRO A 135 8.07 13.31 14.45
N VAL A 136 7.58 14.51 14.78
CA VAL A 136 6.14 14.80 14.82
C VAL A 136 5.54 14.77 13.42
N VAL A 137 6.09 15.52 12.46
CA VAL A 137 5.55 15.54 11.08
C VAL A 137 5.73 14.19 10.39
N ALA A 138 6.85 13.49 10.60
CA ALA A 138 7.04 12.15 10.02
C ALA A 138 6.00 11.14 10.52
N ARG A 139 5.68 11.17 11.82
CA ARG A 139 4.59 10.37 12.40
C ARG A 139 3.24 10.79 11.83
N GLU A 140 2.94 12.08 11.81
CA GLU A 140 1.68 12.61 11.28
C GLU A 140 1.46 12.22 9.80
N MET A 141 2.52 12.22 8.99
CA MET A 141 2.53 11.73 7.62
C MET A 141 2.26 10.22 7.51
N ALA A 142 2.83 9.42 8.41
CA ALA A 142 2.60 7.98 8.45
C ALA A 142 1.14 7.64 8.81
N GLU A 143 0.55 8.34 9.79
CA GLU A 143 -0.88 8.26 10.12
C GLU A 143 -1.73 8.61 8.89
N ALA A 144 -1.39 9.72 8.21
CA ALA A 144 -2.07 10.13 6.99
C ALA A 144 -1.97 9.05 5.89
N HIS A 145 -0.80 8.42 5.71
CA HIS A 145 -0.60 7.35 4.73
C HIS A 145 -1.55 6.17 4.93
N TYR A 146 -1.75 5.72 6.18
CA TYR A 146 -2.76 4.71 6.50
C TYR A 146 -4.19 5.19 6.23
N SER A 147 -4.52 6.44 6.53
CA SER A 147 -5.87 6.96 6.30
C SER A 147 -6.22 7.20 4.83
N THR A 148 -5.25 7.59 4.01
CA THR A 148 -5.50 7.96 2.61
C THR A 148 -5.31 6.82 1.61
N GLY A 149 -4.53 5.81 2.01
CA GLY A 149 -4.22 4.67 1.15
C GLY A 149 -5.42 3.77 0.92
N THR A 150 -5.45 3.16 -0.26
CA THR A 150 -6.27 1.97 -0.53
C THR A 150 -5.36 0.76 -0.52
N PHE A 151 -5.47 -0.06 0.52
CA PHE A 151 -4.61 -1.23 0.70
C PHE A 151 -5.23 -2.45 0.03
N TYR A 152 -4.55 -2.95 -0.98
CA TYR A 152 -5.02 -4.03 -1.82
C TYR A 152 -4.34 -5.34 -1.38
N PHE A 153 -5.16 -6.32 -1.03
CA PHE A 153 -4.76 -7.69 -0.74
C PHE A 153 -5.16 -8.57 -1.90
N ASP A 154 -4.18 -9.17 -2.55
CA ASP A 154 -4.44 -10.26 -3.47
C ASP A 154 -4.85 -11.53 -2.71
N TYR A 155 -5.52 -12.44 -3.40
CA TYR A 155 -5.92 -13.73 -2.84
C TYR A 155 -4.70 -14.49 -2.27
N HIS A 156 -3.52 -14.36 -2.87
CA HIS A 156 -2.32 -15.06 -2.42
C HIS A 156 -1.63 -14.43 -1.20
N ASP A 157 -2.03 -13.21 -0.82
CA ASP A 157 -1.40 -12.41 0.23
C ASP A 157 -2.34 -12.12 1.42
N LEU A 158 -3.50 -12.79 1.50
CA LEU A 158 -4.47 -12.56 2.59
C LEU A 158 -3.88 -12.84 3.97
N TYR A 159 -2.97 -13.81 4.09
CA TYR A 159 -2.29 -14.14 5.35
C TYR A 159 -1.50 -12.95 5.95
N LEU A 160 -1.17 -11.93 5.14
CA LEU A 160 -0.50 -10.72 5.61
C LEU A 160 -1.42 -9.75 6.34
N MET A 161 -2.74 -9.97 6.32
CA MET A 161 -3.71 -9.07 6.92
C MET A 161 -3.37 -8.80 8.40
N HIS A 162 -3.12 -9.85 9.18
CA HIS A 162 -2.76 -9.72 10.59
C HIS A 162 -1.50 -8.89 10.79
N LYS A 163 -0.42 -9.23 10.09
CA LYS A 163 0.85 -8.49 10.14
C LYS A 163 0.64 -7.02 9.76
N PHE A 164 -0.10 -6.75 8.71
CA PHE A 164 -0.37 -5.40 8.23
C PHE A 164 -1.14 -4.55 9.25
N LEU A 165 -2.12 -5.14 9.95
CA LEU A 165 -2.94 -4.43 10.94
C LEU A 165 -2.26 -4.25 12.30
N THR A 166 -1.21 -5.04 12.59
CA THR A 166 -0.55 -5.06 13.91
C THR A 166 0.85 -4.47 13.90
N VAL A 167 1.59 -4.59 12.81
CA VAL A 167 2.98 -4.13 12.74
C VAL A 167 3.01 -2.68 12.30
N ASP A 168 3.51 -1.83 13.19
CA ASP A 168 3.90 -0.48 12.82
C ASP A 168 5.16 -0.51 11.94
N ARG A 169 4.95 -0.34 10.65
CA ARG A 169 6.03 -0.33 9.68
C ARG A 169 6.97 0.87 9.86
N PHE A 170 6.45 2.00 10.31
CA PHE A 170 7.21 3.24 10.36
C PHE A 170 7.97 3.42 11.68
N GLY A 171 7.66 2.62 12.70
CA GLY A 171 8.34 2.63 13.99
C GLY A 171 8.00 3.84 14.86
N TYR A 172 6.81 4.42 14.66
CA TYR A 172 6.29 5.57 15.39
C TYR A 172 5.26 5.23 16.48
N SER A 173 5.15 3.94 16.84
CA SER A 173 4.12 3.39 17.73
C SER A 173 2.70 3.67 17.25
N ILE A 174 2.49 3.63 15.93
CA ILE A 174 1.18 3.78 15.30
C ILE A 174 0.50 2.41 15.28
N SER A 175 -0.79 2.33 15.64
CA SER A 175 -1.58 1.13 15.43
C SER A 175 -2.30 1.20 14.08
N PRO A 176 -1.89 0.46 13.03
CA PRO A 176 -2.46 0.63 11.69
C PRO A 176 -4.00 0.49 11.65
N LYS A 177 -4.55 -0.44 12.43
CA LYS A 177 -6.00 -0.71 12.53
C LYS A 177 -6.85 0.50 12.96
N GLU A 178 -6.25 1.50 13.62
CA GLU A 178 -6.91 2.74 14.04
C GLU A 178 -6.96 3.80 12.94
N HIS A 179 -6.14 3.65 11.91
CA HIS A 179 -5.95 4.67 10.87
C HIS A 179 -6.38 4.24 9.47
N ILE A 180 -6.49 2.94 9.19
CA ILE A 180 -6.84 2.46 7.84
C ILE A 180 -8.30 2.74 7.50
N TRP A 181 -8.52 3.42 6.37
CA TRP A 181 -9.89 3.73 5.90
C TRP A 181 -10.34 2.91 4.71
N ASN A 182 -9.44 2.46 3.84
CA ASN A 182 -9.83 1.75 2.61
C ASN A 182 -9.03 0.47 2.44
N ILE A 183 -9.73 -0.66 2.37
CA ILE A 183 -9.15 -1.98 2.10
C ILE A 183 -9.87 -2.60 0.91
N GLU A 184 -9.11 -3.16 -0.02
CA GLU A 184 -9.61 -4.01 -1.08
C GLU A 184 -9.06 -5.42 -0.92
N VAL A 185 -9.94 -6.42 -1.02
CA VAL A 185 -9.58 -7.83 -0.89
C VAL A 185 -10.02 -8.57 -2.14
N VAL A 186 -9.09 -9.23 -2.82
CA VAL A 186 -9.42 -10.11 -3.94
C VAL A 186 -9.52 -11.56 -3.47
N LEU A 187 -10.61 -12.20 -3.88
CA LEU A 187 -10.86 -13.62 -3.66
C LEU A 187 -11.03 -14.30 -5.02
N ASP A 188 -10.22 -15.30 -5.31
CA ASP A 188 -10.35 -16.07 -6.55
C ASP A 188 -11.28 -17.27 -6.33
N ALA A 189 -12.45 -17.26 -6.95
CA ALA A 189 -13.39 -18.38 -6.88
C ALA A 189 -12.77 -19.66 -7.46
N GLY A 190 -11.97 -19.54 -8.52
CA GLY A 190 -11.33 -20.66 -9.17
C GLY A 190 -10.11 -21.22 -8.43
N SER A 191 -9.55 -20.52 -7.44
CA SER A 191 -8.31 -20.98 -6.82
C SER A 191 -8.52 -22.25 -6.00
N THR A 192 -7.51 -23.12 -5.98
CA THR A 192 -7.45 -24.29 -5.09
C THR A 192 -6.17 -24.29 -4.26
N CYS A 193 -5.41 -23.17 -4.27
CA CYS A 193 -4.19 -23.07 -3.46
C CYS A 193 -4.55 -23.23 -1.97
N LEU A 194 -3.63 -23.84 -1.22
CA LEU A 194 -3.60 -23.80 0.25
C LEU A 194 -2.59 -22.75 0.76
N CYS A 195 -2.22 -21.79 -0.07
CA CYS A 195 -1.14 -20.86 0.19
C CYS A 195 -1.37 -19.98 1.42
N ASN A 196 -2.60 -19.50 1.64
CA ASN A 196 -2.94 -18.81 2.89
C ASN A 196 -2.88 -19.75 4.10
N ALA A 197 -3.44 -20.97 4.01
CA ALA A 197 -3.42 -21.92 5.11
C ALA A 197 -1.98 -22.29 5.52
N ALA A 198 -1.14 -22.65 4.54
CA ALA A 198 0.27 -22.99 4.76
C ALA A 198 1.07 -21.80 5.32
N ALA A 199 0.81 -20.57 4.86
CA ALA A 199 1.47 -19.39 5.39
C ALA A 199 1.04 -19.11 6.84
N LEU A 200 -0.27 -19.18 7.14
CA LEU A 200 -0.77 -19.00 8.51
C LEU A 200 -0.21 -20.06 9.46
N GLU A 201 -0.13 -21.32 9.04
CA GLU A 201 0.49 -22.42 9.78
C GLU A 201 1.98 -22.16 10.03
N HIS A 202 2.72 -21.72 8.99
CA HIS A 202 4.14 -21.38 9.10
C HIS A 202 4.40 -20.28 10.14
N PHE A 203 3.52 -19.29 10.24
CA PHE A 203 3.60 -18.22 11.25
C PHE A 203 3.02 -18.62 12.61
N GLY A 204 2.53 -19.85 12.77
CA GLY A 204 1.94 -20.33 14.03
C GLY A 204 0.63 -19.64 14.40
N LEU A 205 -0.08 -19.08 13.42
CA LEU A 205 -1.35 -18.35 13.62
C LEU A 205 -2.56 -19.30 13.64
N VAL A 206 -2.41 -20.47 13.06
CA VAL A 206 -3.44 -21.52 12.99
C VAL A 206 -2.80 -22.91 13.16
N SER A 207 -3.62 -23.93 13.42
CA SER A 207 -3.16 -25.32 13.53
C SER A 207 -2.76 -25.92 12.18
N THR A 208 -2.09 -27.07 12.21
CA THR A 208 -1.95 -27.92 11.02
C THR A 208 -3.33 -28.34 10.51
N ASP A 209 -3.48 -28.59 9.20
CA ASP A 209 -4.70 -29.08 8.54
C ASP A 209 -5.88 -28.09 8.39
N VAL A 210 -5.61 -26.78 8.42
CA VAL A 210 -6.64 -25.77 8.20
C VAL A 210 -7.15 -25.78 6.76
N SER A 211 -8.47 -25.86 6.59
CA SER A 211 -9.08 -25.82 5.27
C SER A 211 -8.86 -24.44 4.61
N ARG A 212 -8.88 -24.40 3.27
CA ARG A 212 -8.83 -23.13 2.53
C ARG A 212 -9.88 -22.13 3.02
N SER A 213 -11.10 -22.60 3.21
CA SER A 213 -12.24 -21.76 3.58
C SER A 213 -12.09 -21.22 5.00
N ASP A 214 -11.52 -22.00 5.91
CA ASP A 214 -11.19 -21.54 7.26
C ASP A 214 -10.02 -20.55 7.27
N ALA A 215 -9.00 -20.74 6.43
CA ALA A 215 -7.93 -19.76 6.26
C ALA A 215 -8.46 -18.41 5.75
N ILE A 216 -9.37 -18.41 4.76
CA ILE A 216 -9.99 -17.17 4.26
C ILE A 216 -10.82 -16.52 5.38
N ARG A 217 -11.64 -17.30 6.12
CA ARG A 217 -12.41 -16.79 7.26
C ARG A 217 -11.51 -16.15 8.31
N TRP A 218 -10.39 -16.79 8.62
CA TRP A 218 -9.40 -16.25 9.55
C TRP A 218 -8.89 -14.89 9.08
N CYS A 219 -8.43 -14.78 7.82
CA CYS A 219 -7.92 -13.52 7.28
C CYS A 219 -8.99 -12.42 7.25
N LEU A 220 -10.25 -12.75 6.89
CA LEU A 220 -11.34 -11.77 6.90
C LEU A 220 -11.73 -11.36 8.34
N SER A 221 -11.55 -12.23 9.33
CA SER A 221 -11.83 -11.89 10.73
C SER A 221 -10.90 -10.83 11.28
N GLU A 222 -9.68 -10.71 10.76
CA GLU A 222 -8.75 -9.63 11.11
C GLU A 222 -9.31 -8.25 10.75
N LEU A 223 -10.13 -8.14 9.70
CA LEU A 223 -10.77 -6.87 9.32
C LEU A 223 -11.78 -6.38 10.36
N LEU A 224 -12.30 -7.27 11.22
CA LEU A 224 -13.18 -6.88 12.33
C LEU A 224 -12.43 -6.17 13.45
N CYS A 225 -11.10 -6.23 13.46
CA CYS A 225 -10.26 -5.54 14.43
C CYS A 225 -10.00 -4.06 14.06
N LEU A 226 -10.50 -3.59 12.92
CA LEU A 226 -10.40 -2.19 12.51
C LEU A 226 -11.23 -1.31 13.44
N THR A 227 -10.64 -0.19 13.87
CA THR A 227 -11.25 0.75 14.83
C THR A 227 -11.26 2.19 14.31
N ALA A 228 -10.85 2.40 13.06
CA ALA A 228 -10.91 3.70 12.42
C ALA A 228 -12.35 4.23 12.32
N ARG A 229 -12.51 5.56 12.36
CA ARG A 229 -13.84 6.21 12.34
C ARG A 229 -14.64 5.98 11.06
N SER A 230 -13.97 5.71 9.95
CA SER A 230 -14.56 5.48 8.65
C SER A 230 -13.77 4.38 7.97
N VAL A 231 -14.40 3.23 7.77
CA VAL A 231 -13.80 2.06 7.13
C VAL A 231 -14.63 1.72 5.90
N CYS A 232 -13.96 1.50 4.79
CA CYS A 232 -14.50 1.05 3.51
C CYS A 232 -13.79 -0.26 3.13
N ILE A 233 -14.56 -1.32 2.97
CA ILE A 233 -14.05 -2.64 2.57
C ILE A 233 -14.68 -2.98 1.23
N LYS A 234 -13.85 -3.16 0.19
CA LYS A 234 -14.29 -3.71 -1.10
C LYS A 234 -13.80 -5.15 -1.23
N ILE A 235 -14.71 -6.11 -1.28
CA ILE A 235 -14.36 -7.50 -1.63
C ILE A 235 -14.58 -7.69 -3.13
N ILE A 236 -13.55 -8.15 -3.83
CA ILE A 236 -13.55 -8.41 -5.25
C ILE A 236 -13.49 -9.92 -5.45
N ILE A 237 -14.50 -10.49 -6.10
CA ILE A 237 -14.54 -11.91 -6.42
C ILE A 237 -14.14 -12.09 -7.88
N PHE A 238 -12.99 -12.73 -8.10
CA PHE A 238 -12.50 -13.04 -9.43
C PHE A 238 -13.03 -14.41 -9.90
N LEU A 239 -13.62 -14.45 -11.09
CA LEU A 239 -14.21 -15.62 -11.72
C LEU A 239 -13.33 -16.08 -12.90
N ASN A 240 -12.60 -17.18 -12.70
CA ASN A 240 -11.80 -17.79 -13.75
C ASN A 240 -12.64 -18.76 -14.60
N PHE A 241 -12.98 -18.35 -15.83
CA PHE A 241 -13.81 -19.15 -16.76
C PHE A 241 -13.11 -20.36 -17.39
N GLY A 242 -11.84 -20.64 -17.08
CA GLY A 242 -11.17 -21.85 -17.55
C GLY A 242 -11.75 -23.16 -16.99
N LYS A 243 -12.65 -23.08 -15.99
CA LYS A 243 -13.32 -24.23 -15.38
C LYS A 243 -14.71 -24.44 -15.96
N SER A 244 -15.25 -25.67 -15.83
CA SER A 244 -16.64 -25.94 -16.17
C SER A 244 -17.57 -25.00 -15.40
N ARG A 245 -18.63 -24.53 -16.07
CA ARG A 245 -19.61 -23.58 -15.51
C ARG A 245 -20.15 -24.03 -14.15
N THR A 246 -20.42 -25.32 -13.98
CA THR A 246 -20.90 -25.92 -12.73
C THR A 246 -19.88 -25.75 -11.59
N ARG A 247 -18.60 -26.05 -11.83
CA ARG A 247 -17.55 -25.89 -10.80
C ARG A 247 -17.35 -24.43 -10.41
N LEU A 248 -17.41 -23.52 -11.38
CA LEU A 248 -17.30 -22.08 -11.10
C LEU A 248 -18.49 -21.61 -10.24
N GLN A 249 -19.70 -22.08 -10.52
CA GLN A 249 -20.89 -21.77 -9.71
C GLN A 249 -20.77 -22.30 -8.28
N GLU A 250 -20.29 -23.54 -8.10
CA GLU A 250 -20.06 -24.14 -6.79
C GLU A 250 -19.02 -23.35 -5.99
N SER A 251 -17.87 -23.04 -6.59
CA SER A 251 -16.83 -22.26 -5.91
C SER A 251 -17.25 -20.82 -5.60
N PHE A 252 -18.03 -20.21 -6.49
CA PHE A 252 -18.61 -18.89 -6.23
C PHE A 252 -19.59 -18.93 -5.05
N ARG A 253 -20.48 -19.93 -5.01
CA ARG A 253 -21.41 -20.15 -3.88
C ARG A 253 -20.66 -20.38 -2.57
N GLU A 254 -19.60 -21.17 -2.58
CA GLU A 254 -18.74 -21.38 -1.42
C GLU A 254 -18.16 -20.06 -0.89
N LEU A 255 -17.60 -19.22 -1.76
CA LEU A 255 -17.10 -17.90 -1.37
C LEU A 255 -18.20 -17.00 -0.80
N LEU A 256 -19.39 -16.98 -1.40
CA LEU A 256 -20.51 -16.20 -0.86
C LEU A 256 -20.91 -16.66 0.54
N HIS A 257 -20.89 -17.98 0.82
CA HIS A 257 -21.13 -18.51 2.16
C HIS A 257 -20.06 -18.08 3.18
N ILE A 258 -18.83 -17.83 2.72
CA ILE A 258 -17.77 -17.27 3.56
C ILE A 258 -18.00 -15.77 3.79
N ILE A 259 -18.30 -15.01 2.75
CA ILE A 259 -18.33 -13.54 2.78
C ILE A 259 -19.57 -12.97 3.48
N ILE A 260 -20.75 -13.52 3.22
CA ILE A 260 -22.03 -12.96 3.73
C ILE A 260 -22.04 -12.74 5.25
N PRO A 261 -21.59 -13.71 6.09
CA PRO A 261 -21.49 -13.47 7.53
C PRO A 261 -20.61 -12.26 7.90
N PHE A 262 -19.52 -12.02 7.18
CA PHE A 262 -18.67 -10.86 7.41
C PHE A 262 -19.32 -9.55 6.97
N VAL A 263 -20.03 -9.53 5.84
CA VAL A 263 -20.78 -8.35 5.39
C VAL A 263 -21.76 -7.88 6.46
N ARG A 264 -22.52 -8.82 7.05
CA ARG A 264 -23.43 -8.50 8.16
C ARG A 264 -22.70 -7.88 9.35
N ARG A 265 -21.58 -8.48 9.77
CA ARG A 265 -20.78 -7.97 10.89
C ARG A 265 -20.11 -6.62 10.58
N PHE A 266 -19.65 -6.41 9.34
CA PHE A 266 -19.12 -5.11 8.90
C PHE A 266 -20.19 -4.02 8.97
N ASN A 267 -21.41 -4.34 8.54
CA ASN A 267 -22.55 -3.42 8.62
C ASN A 267 -22.94 -3.12 10.08
N GLU A 268 -22.94 -4.12 10.96
CA GLU A 268 -23.14 -3.92 12.41
C GLU A 268 -22.09 -2.99 13.04
N LEU A 269 -20.85 -3.01 12.52
CA LEU A 269 -19.77 -2.12 12.94
C LEU A 269 -19.82 -0.74 12.26
N GLY A 270 -20.77 -0.49 11.37
CA GLY A 270 -20.90 0.76 10.61
C GLY A 270 -19.85 0.93 9.51
N PHE A 271 -19.21 -0.15 9.06
CA PHE A 271 -18.29 -0.10 7.93
C PHE A 271 -19.08 0.02 6.62
N ARG A 272 -18.53 0.75 5.66
CA ARG A 272 -19.04 0.74 4.29
C ARG A 272 -18.50 -0.48 3.56
N PHE A 273 -19.38 -1.19 2.89
CA PHE A 273 -19.02 -2.40 2.18
C PHE A 273 -19.38 -2.29 0.70
N ALA A 274 -18.49 -2.80 -0.15
CA ALA A 274 -18.76 -2.97 -1.58
C ALA A 274 -18.33 -4.36 -2.02
N CYS A 275 -19.08 -4.97 -2.94
CA CYS A 275 -18.73 -6.23 -3.57
C CYS A 275 -18.53 -6.01 -5.06
N GLY A 276 -17.35 -6.32 -5.58
CA GLY A 276 -17.05 -6.40 -7.00
C GLY A 276 -17.04 -7.85 -7.47
N LEU A 277 -17.53 -8.13 -8.66
CA LEU A 277 -17.29 -9.36 -9.40
C LEU A 277 -16.49 -9.00 -10.63
N PHE A 278 -15.41 -9.73 -10.86
CA PHE A 278 -14.59 -9.59 -12.05
C PHE A 278 -14.48 -10.93 -12.73
N ASP A 279 -14.49 -10.91 -14.05
CA ASP A 279 -14.19 -12.11 -14.81
C ASP A 279 -12.87 -12.04 -15.56
N SER A 280 -12.47 -13.16 -16.16
CA SER A 280 -11.24 -13.24 -16.94
C SER A 280 -11.25 -12.40 -18.22
N LEU A 281 -12.39 -11.81 -18.61
CA LEU A 281 -12.51 -10.87 -19.73
C LEU A 281 -12.42 -9.41 -19.26
N GLY A 282 -12.21 -9.18 -17.96
CA GLY A 282 -12.12 -7.84 -17.37
C GLY A 282 -13.48 -7.16 -17.19
N ARG A 283 -14.60 -7.87 -17.33
CA ARG A 283 -15.92 -7.31 -17.04
C ARG A 283 -16.08 -7.17 -15.53
N GLU A 284 -16.43 -5.97 -15.09
CA GLU A 284 -16.68 -5.64 -13.68
C GLU A 284 -18.19 -5.49 -13.44
N TRP A 285 -18.67 -6.11 -12.37
CA TRP A 285 -19.96 -5.80 -11.77
C TRP A 285 -19.68 -5.36 -10.35
N SER A 286 -20.28 -4.25 -9.91
CA SER A 286 -20.12 -3.79 -8.54
C SER A 286 -21.47 -3.55 -7.89
N ILE A 287 -21.55 -3.87 -6.61
CA ILE A 287 -22.70 -3.61 -5.75
C ILE A 287 -22.14 -2.85 -4.55
N ASP A 288 -22.65 -1.65 -4.32
CA ASP A 288 -22.25 -0.77 -3.21
C ASP A 288 -23.42 -0.67 -2.21
N ASP A 289 -23.12 -0.67 -0.91
CA ASP A 289 -24.10 -0.68 0.17
C ASP A 289 -24.73 0.70 0.43
N SER A 290 -24.75 1.57 -0.58
CA SER A 290 -25.43 2.86 -0.53
C SER A 290 -26.92 2.75 -0.14
N VAL A 291 -27.51 1.55 -0.24
CA VAL A 291 -28.88 1.25 0.16
C VAL A 291 -28.88 0.10 1.18
N SER A 292 -29.12 0.41 2.45
CA SER A 292 -29.12 -0.52 3.59
C SER A 292 -29.76 -1.88 3.26
N GLY A 293 -28.95 -2.95 3.25
CA GLY A 293 -29.40 -4.34 3.02
C GLY A 293 -29.57 -4.73 1.54
N GLY A 294 -29.20 -3.85 0.61
CA GLY A 294 -29.21 -4.11 -0.83
C GLY A 294 -28.18 -5.14 -1.24
N ILE A 295 -26.95 -5.05 -0.70
CA ILE A 295 -25.88 -6.00 -1.00
C ILE A 295 -26.24 -7.41 -0.54
N GLU A 296 -26.74 -7.57 0.68
CA GLU A 296 -27.10 -8.89 1.19
C GLU A 296 -28.19 -9.55 0.35
N LYS A 297 -29.25 -8.80 0.03
CA LYS A 297 -30.33 -9.29 -0.85
C LYS A 297 -29.80 -9.64 -2.24
N ALA A 298 -28.90 -8.83 -2.80
CA ALA A 298 -28.31 -9.09 -4.09
C ALA A 298 -27.41 -10.34 -4.07
N MET A 299 -26.58 -10.52 -3.04
CA MET A 299 -25.75 -11.70 -2.85
C MET A 299 -26.61 -12.95 -2.61
N GLN A 300 -27.70 -12.83 -1.84
CA GLN A 300 -28.65 -13.92 -1.62
C GLN A 300 -29.43 -14.27 -2.91
N HIS A 301 -29.76 -13.26 -3.71
CA HIS A 301 -30.35 -13.47 -5.03
C HIS A 301 -29.37 -14.19 -5.96
N LEU A 302 -28.08 -13.82 -5.95
CA LEU A 302 -27.03 -14.53 -6.68
C LEU A 302 -26.83 -15.98 -6.21
N LEU A 303 -27.01 -16.27 -4.91
CA LEU A 303 -27.01 -17.63 -4.39
C LEU A 303 -28.17 -18.47 -4.92
N ASN A 304 -29.36 -17.85 -5.01
CA ASN A 304 -30.62 -18.50 -5.37
C ASN A 304 -30.80 -18.63 -6.90
N MET A 305 -30.27 -17.70 -7.67
CA MET A 305 -30.21 -17.80 -9.12
C MET A 305 -29.15 -18.84 -9.51
N GLY A 306 -29.57 -20.07 -9.80
CA GLY A 306 -28.70 -21.10 -10.42
C GLY A 306 -28.09 -20.71 -11.79
N GLN A 307 -28.28 -19.46 -12.22
CA GLN A 307 -27.83 -18.85 -13.47
C GLN A 307 -27.23 -17.46 -13.17
N PRO A 308 -25.89 -17.30 -13.06
CA PRO A 308 -25.28 -16.07 -12.56
C PRO A 308 -25.27 -14.87 -13.54
N PHE A 309 -25.69 -15.02 -14.80
CA PHE A 309 -25.14 -14.15 -15.86
C PHE A 309 -26.13 -13.38 -16.75
N HIS A 310 -27.45 -13.62 -16.68
CA HIS A 310 -28.38 -13.00 -17.64
C HIS A 310 -28.99 -11.65 -17.20
N LEU A 311 -28.86 -11.23 -15.94
CA LEU A 311 -29.71 -10.16 -15.38
C LEU A 311 -29.01 -8.88 -14.90
N LEU A 312 -27.69 -8.73 -15.06
CA LEU A 312 -26.96 -7.61 -14.42
C LEU A 312 -26.06 -6.83 -15.38
N GLN A 313 -26.48 -6.63 -16.64
CA GLN A 313 -25.97 -5.52 -17.44
C GLN A 313 -26.78 -4.26 -17.10
N HIS A 314 -26.54 -3.68 -15.93
CA HIS A 314 -26.80 -2.25 -15.77
C HIS A 314 -25.51 -1.54 -16.15
N GLU A 315 -25.53 -0.86 -17.30
CA GLU A 315 -24.48 0.08 -17.69
C GLU A 315 -24.35 1.12 -16.58
N THR A 316 -23.26 1.07 -15.82
CA THR A 316 -22.84 2.23 -15.03
C THR A 316 -22.36 3.27 -16.03
N GLY A 317 -23.25 4.20 -16.40
CA GLY A 317 -22.88 5.42 -17.09
C GLY A 317 -21.92 6.20 -16.19
N GLY A 318 -20.67 6.33 -16.65
CA GLY A 318 -19.69 7.29 -16.13
C GLY A 318 -19.95 8.68 -16.68
#